data_AF-A0A5D6Y8H0-F1
#
_entry.id   AF-A0A5D6Y8H0-F1
#
_cell.length_a   1.000
_cell.length_b   1.000
_cell.length_c   1.000
_cell.angle_alpha   90.00
_cell.angle_beta   90.00
_cell.angle_gamma   90.00
#
_symmetry.space_group_name_H-M   'P 1'
#
loop_
_entity.id
_entity.type
_entity.pdbx_description
1 polymer ?
#
loop_
_entity_poly.entity_id
_entity_poly.type
_entity_poly.pdbx_seq_one_letter_code
_entity_poly.pdbx_strand_id
1 'polypeptide(L)'
;MVKATFAIGMALGAMAAADATKINFINQCGYNVDLQHVQGGSQIARLSNIAPGTAYAYYANGPAHMFRHGYGDQATLAEFSIPGDGKAWYDISIIPPGPGQCRSYEDCKGATGRKGFNVPMNIAPKQNANGRNCRQLVCPADDKWACADAYHFPADTKTHDCPDWTEFDVVFCPGGPGGNGGGGVK
;
A
#
# COMPACT_ATOMS: atom_id res chain seq x y z
N MET A 1 -41.13 -49.18 -28.08
CA MET A 1 -41.12 -47.96 -27.24
C MET A 1 -39.76 -47.87 -26.57
N VAL A 2 -38.87 -46.99 -27.05
CA VAL A 2 -37.52 -46.81 -26.50
C VAL A 2 -37.57 -45.62 -25.54
N LYS A 3 -37.35 -45.87 -24.25
CA LYS A 3 -37.23 -44.81 -23.24
C LYS A 3 -35.81 -44.24 -23.31
N ALA A 4 -35.68 -43.01 -23.82
CA ALA A 4 -34.44 -42.25 -23.72
C ALA A 4 -34.47 -41.44 -22.41
N THR A 5 -33.59 -41.80 -21.48
CA THR A 5 -33.38 -41.05 -20.24
C THR A 5 -32.27 -40.05 -20.48
N PHE A 6 -32.58 -38.75 -20.53
CA PHE A 6 -31.59 -37.69 -20.55
C PHE A 6 -31.09 -37.42 -19.13
N ALA A 7 -29.82 -37.71 -18.87
CA ALA A 7 -29.14 -37.25 -17.65
C ALA A 7 -28.60 -35.84 -17.90
N ILE A 8 -29.17 -34.85 -17.21
CA ILE A 8 -28.65 -33.47 -17.18
C ILE A 8 -27.53 -33.44 -16.13
N GLY A 9 -26.27 -33.43 -16.57
CA GLY A 9 -25.13 -33.19 -15.70
C GLY A 9 -25.04 -31.71 -15.34
N MET A 10 -25.26 -31.36 -14.08
CA MET A 10 -24.89 -30.04 -13.55
C MET A 10 -23.37 -29.96 -13.43
N ALA A 11 -22.73 -29.22 -14.32
CA ALA A 11 -21.35 -28.81 -14.16
C ALA A 11 -21.29 -27.72 -13.07
N LEU A 12 -20.83 -28.09 -11.86
CA LEU A 12 -20.38 -27.11 -10.87
C LEU A 12 -19.06 -26.53 -11.36
N GLY A 13 -19.12 -25.35 -11.99
CA GLY A 13 -17.92 -24.55 -12.22
C GLY A 13 -17.37 -24.09 -10.87
N ALA A 14 -16.17 -24.56 -10.51
CA ALA A 14 -15.43 -23.99 -9.40
C ALA A 14 -15.10 -22.53 -9.76
N MET A 15 -15.76 -21.57 -9.10
CA MET A 15 -15.32 -20.19 -9.15
C MET A 15 -13.98 -20.13 -8.41
N ALA A 16 -12.89 -19.95 -9.15
CA ALA A 16 -11.61 -19.59 -8.54
C ALA A 16 -11.83 -18.29 -7.78
N ALA A 17 -11.74 -18.35 -6.45
CA ALA A 17 -11.64 -17.13 -5.65
C ALA A 17 -10.38 -16.42 -6.15
N ALA A 18 -10.52 -15.20 -6.66
CA ALA A 18 -9.34 -14.37 -6.89
C ALA A 18 -8.73 -14.09 -5.51
N ASP A 19 -7.51 -14.57 -5.27
CA ASP A 19 -6.78 -14.26 -4.04
C ASP A 19 -6.60 -12.75 -3.98
N ALA A 20 -7.32 -12.13 -3.05
CA ALA A 20 -7.27 -10.70 -2.83
C ALA A 20 -6.64 -10.43 -1.46
N THR A 21 -5.53 -9.71 -1.48
CA THR A 21 -4.82 -9.28 -0.27
C THR A 21 -5.64 -8.21 0.43
N LYS A 22 -5.99 -8.43 1.70
CA LYS A 22 -6.74 -7.45 2.48
C LYS A 22 -5.81 -6.42 3.11
N ILE A 23 -6.12 -5.15 2.88
CA ILE A 23 -5.40 -3.99 3.40
C ILE A 23 -6.36 -3.17 4.27
N ASN A 24 -6.05 -3.01 5.55
CA ASN A 24 -6.81 -2.14 6.45
C ASN A 24 -6.10 -0.79 6.55
N PHE A 25 -6.74 0.26 6.07
CA PHE A 25 -6.28 1.62 6.22
C PHE A 25 -6.81 2.19 7.53
N ILE A 26 -5.92 2.52 8.45
CA ILE A 26 -6.24 2.97 9.81
C ILE A 26 -5.84 4.44 9.95
N ASN A 27 -6.78 5.29 10.35
CA ASN A 27 -6.51 6.70 10.56
C ASN A 27 -6.26 7.01 12.06
N GLN A 28 -5.00 7.23 12.43
CA GLN A 28 -4.63 7.74 13.75
C GLN A 28 -4.36 9.26 13.75
N CYS A 29 -4.56 9.94 12.62
CA CYS A 29 -4.45 11.40 12.55
C CYS A 29 -5.59 12.07 13.33
N GLY A 30 -5.39 13.33 13.71
CA GLY A 30 -6.43 14.18 14.30
C GLY A 30 -7.42 14.76 13.28
N TYR A 31 -7.33 14.35 12.01
CA TYR A 31 -8.14 14.84 10.89
C TYR A 31 -8.54 13.66 9.99
N ASN A 32 -9.54 13.87 9.12
CA ASN A 32 -9.98 12.82 8.20
C ASN A 32 -8.93 12.52 7.13
N VAL A 33 -8.67 11.24 6.89
CA VAL A 33 -7.84 10.81 5.76
C VAL A 33 -8.74 10.58 4.55
N ASP A 34 -8.61 11.45 3.57
CA ASP A 34 -9.20 11.27 2.25
C ASP A 34 -8.39 10.24 1.44
N LEU A 35 -8.75 8.96 1.52
CA LEU A 35 -8.02 7.86 0.91
C LEU A 35 -8.28 7.83 -0.61
N GLN A 36 -7.22 8.08 -1.37
CA GLN A 36 -7.20 8.00 -2.82
C GLN A 36 -6.45 6.76 -3.29
N HIS A 37 -6.80 6.28 -4.48
CA HIS A 37 -6.21 5.10 -5.11
C HIS A 37 -6.01 5.33 -6.61
N VAL A 38 -4.88 4.85 -7.11
CA VAL A 38 -4.57 4.69 -8.54
C VAL A 38 -4.09 3.26 -8.75
N GLN A 39 -4.47 2.65 -9.88
CA GLN A 39 -3.95 1.34 -10.29
C GLN A 39 -3.48 1.38 -11.73
N GLY A 40 -2.23 0.96 -11.99
CA GLY A 40 -1.74 0.79 -13.37
C GLY A 40 -1.84 2.05 -14.25
N GLY A 41 -1.74 3.24 -13.65
CA GLY A 41 -1.88 4.52 -14.37
C GLY A 41 -3.31 4.97 -14.65
N SER A 42 -4.32 4.34 -14.01
CA SER A 42 -5.70 4.80 -14.06
C SER A 42 -5.88 6.21 -13.50
N GLN A 43 -7.04 6.81 -13.76
CA GLN A 43 -7.41 8.05 -13.08
C GLN A 43 -7.51 7.83 -11.57
N ILE A 44 -7.04 8.82 -10.80
CA ILE A 44 -7.17 8.81 -9.35
C ILE A 44 -8.64 8.77 -8.93
N ALA A 45 -8.95 7.85 -8.03
CA ALA A 45 -10.28 7.69 -7.46
C ALA A 45 -10.24 7.79 -5.94
N ARG A 46 -11.26 8.43 -5.37
CA ARG A 46 -11.49 8.44 -3.93
C ARG A 46 -12.14 7.12 -3.53
N LEU A 47 -11.52 6.41 -2.59
CA LEU A 47 -12.09 5.20 -2.01
C LEU A 47 -12.93 5.51 -0.77
N SER A 48 -12.41 6.33 0.14
CA SER A 48 -13.05 6.59 1.43
C SER A 48 -12.60 7.89 2.07
N ASN A 49 -13.41 8.39 3.01
CA ASN A 49 -13.04 9.48 3.92
C ASN A 49 -12.95 8.91 5.35
N ILE A 50 -11.76 8.47 5.75
CA ILE A 50 -11.57 7.73 6.99
C ILE A 50 -11.53 8.73 8.15
N ALA A 51 -12.52 8.69 9.04
CA ALA A 51 -12.56 9.57 10.21
C ALA A 51 -11.45 9.21 11.23
N PRO A 52 -10.98 10.16 12.07
CA PRO A 52 -10.04 9.88 13.15
C PRO A 52 -10.45 8.68 14.01
N GLY A 53 -9.50 7.78 14.29
CA GLY A 53 -9.71 6.59 15.10
C GLY A 53 -10.48 5.45 14.40
N THR A 54 -10.79 5.58 13.11
CA THR A 54 -11.52 4.56 12.34
C THR A 54 -10.64 3.90 11.28
N ALA A 55 -11.18 2.87 10.63
CA ALA A 55 -10.48 2.13 9.58
C ALA A 55 -11.38 1.86 8.36
N TYR A 56 -10.74 1.63 7.22
CA TYR A 56 -11.37 1.21 5.96
C TYR A 56 -10.63 -0.01 5.40
N ALA A 57 -11.36 -1.06 5.07
CA ALA A 57 -10.78 -2.27 4.46
C ALA A 57 -10.89 -2.21 2.93
N TYR A 58 -9.81 -2.60 2.26
CA TYR A 58 -9.73 -2.75 0.81
C TYR A 58 -9.17 -4.14 0.48
N TYR A 59 -9.68 -4.74 -0.59
CA TYR A 59 -9.22 -6.04 -1.09
C TYR A 59 -8.51 -5.82 -2.42
N ALA A 60 -7.18 -5.91 -2.41
CA ALA A 60 -6.34 -5.63 -3.57
C ALA A 60 -6.05 -6.90 -4.37
N ASN A 61 -6.11 -6.78 -5.70
CA ASN A 61 -5.67 -7.81 -6.64
C ASN A 61 -5.10 -7.13 -7.89
N GLY A 62 -4.15 -7.79 -8.54
CA GLY A 62 -3.44 -7.24 -9.69
C GLY A 62 -2.28 -6.31 -9.29
N PRO A 63 -1.56 -5.77 -10.29
CA PRO A 63 -0.34 -5.01 -10.04
C PRO A 63 -0.60 -3.53 -9.78
N ALA A 64 0.45 -2.85 -9.28
CA ALA A 64 0.64 -1.40 -9.30
C ALA A 64 -0.48 -0.57 -8.65
N HIS A 65 -0.88 -0.92 -7.42
CA HIS A 65 -1.74 -0.10 -6.58
C HIS A 65 -0.91 0.97 -5.85
N MET A 66 -1.36 2.22 -5.92
CA MET A 66 -0.82 3.33 -5.15
C MET A 66 -1.94 3.96 -4.34
N PHE A 67 -1.78 4.00 -3.02
CA PHE A 67 -2.72 4.60 -2.09
C PHE A 67 -2.11 5.83 -1.42
N ARG A 68 -2.90 6.89 -1.24
CA ARG A 68 -2.43 8.14 -0.62
C ARG A 68 -3.53 8.93 0.05
N HIS A 69 -3.12 9.87 0.91
CA HIS A 69 -4.01 10.90 1.42
C HIS A 69 -4.12 12.08 0.45
N GLY A 70 -5.33 12.39 0.00
CA GLY A 70 -5.65 13.56 -0.81
C GLY A 70 -5.29 13.45 -2.30
N TYR A 71 -5.80 14.40 -3.09
CA TYR A 71 -5.62 14.40 -4.55
C TYR A 71 -4.27 14.93 -5.02
N GLY A 72 -3.52 15.64 -4.16
CA GLY A 72 -2.21 16.20 -4.49
C GLY A 72 -1.19 15.12 -4.87
N ASP A 73 -0.29 15.46 -5.80
CA ASP A 73 0.79 14.58 -6.26
C ASP A 73 2.02 14.59 -5.32
N GLN A 74 2.13 15.59 -4.45
CA GLN A 74 3.10 15.63 -3.35
C GLN A 74 2.57 14.86 -2.14
N ALA A 75 2.72 13.54 -2.15
CA ALA A 75 2.12 12.67 -1.14
C ALA A 75 2.96 11.42 -0.83
N THR A 76 2.90 10.98 0.42
CA THR A 76 3.44 9.68 0.84
C THR A 76 2.58 8.57 0.23
N LEU A 77 3.20 7.60 -0.44
CA LEU A 77 2.48 6.49 -1.08
C LEU A 77 2.63 5.21 -0.26
N ALA A 78 1.51 4.50 -0.08
CA ALA A 78 1.52 3.06 0.19
C ALA A 78 1.35 2.33 -1.14
N GLU A 79 2.34 1.55 -1.55
CA GLU A 79 2.33 0.85 -2.82
C GLU A 79 2.17 -0.65 -2.59
N PHE A 80 1.32 -1.29 -3.40
CA PHE A 80 1.09 -2.73 -3.37
C PHE A 80 1.01 -3.31 -4.78
N SER A 81 1.50 -4.53 -4.97
CA SER A 81 1.36 -5.30 -6.20
C SER A 81 1.07 -6.76 -5.87
N ILE A 82 -0.06 -7.27 -6.35
CA ILE A 82 -0.54 -8.65 -6.14
C ILE A 82 -0.74 -9.28 -7.54
N PRO A 83 0.34 -9.55 -8.30
CA PRO A 83 0.23 -9.95 -9.70
C PRO A 83 -0.21 -11.41 -9.90
N GLY A 84 -0.36 -12.19 -8.82
CA GLY A 84 -0.70 -13.61 -8.87
C GLY A 84 0.52 -14.55 -8.90
N ASP A 85 1.67 -14.09 -8.41
CA ASP A 85 2.90 -14.90 -8.25
C ASP A 85 3.05 -15.51 -6.85
N GLY A 86 1.96 -15.56 -6.07
CA GLY A 86 1.94 -16.03 -4.68
C GLY A 86 2.39 -14.98 -3.66
N LYS A 87 2.62 -13.74 -4.09
CA LYS A 87 3.17 -12.67 -3.24
C LYS A 87 2.31 -11.42 -3.25
N ALA A 88 2.23 -10.79 -2.08
CA ALA A 88 1.90 -9.39 -1.94
C ALA A 88 3.20 -8.62 -1.83
N TRP A 89 3.57 -7.93 -2.90
CA TRP A 89 4.67 -6.97 -2.91
C TRP A 89 4.17 -5.63 -2.36
N TYR A 90 4.97 -4.98 -1.54
CA TYR A 90 4.58 -3.71 -0.93
C TYR A 90 5.80 -2.85 -0.57
N ASP A 91 5.57 -1.55 -0.53
CA ASP A 91 6.55 -0.57 -0.08
C ASP A 91 5.89 0.76 0.29
N ILE A 92 6.69 1.65 0.87
CA ILE A 92 6.35 3.06 1.05
C ILE A 92 7.23 3.86 0.08
N SER A 93 6.68 4.88 -0.55
CA SER A 93 7.46 5.79 -1.39
C SER A 93 7.27 7.24 -0.97
N ILE A 94 8.41 7.94 -0.90
CA ILE A 94 8.48 9.39 -0.73
C ILE A 94 9.22 10.06 -1.90
N ILE A 95 9.24 9.41 -3.05
CA ILE A 95 9.79 9.96 -4.29
C ILE A 95 8.92 11.16 -4.71
N PRO A 96 9.48 12.37 -4.90
CA PRO A 96 8.72 13.51 -5.40
C PRO A 96 8.13 13.26 -6.80
N PRO A 97 6.96 13.84 -7.13
CA PRO A 97 6.36 13.64 -8.44
C PRO A 97 7.24 14.22 -9.56
N GLY A 98 7.33 13.50 -10.67
CA GLY A 98 8.18 13.85 -11.82
C GLY A 98 9.69 13.75 -11.57
N PRO A 99 10.22 12.69 -10.92
CA PRO A 99 11.61 12.63 -10.47
C PRO A 99 12.63 12.47 -11.62
N GLY A 100 12.17 12.08 -12.82
CA GLY A 100 13.07 11.74 -13.92
C GLY A 100 14.00 10.58 -13.53
N GLN A 101 15.30 10.79 -13.63
CA GLN A 101 16.36 9.80 -13.34
C GLN A 101 17.29 10.25 -12.20
N CYS A 102 16.78 11.06 -11.28
CA CYS A 102 17.51 11.43 -10.07
C CYS A 102 17.94 10.20 -9.26
N ARG A 103 19.04 10.32 -8.51
CA ARG A 103 19.75 9.17 -7.93
C ARG A 103 19.89 9.19 -6.41
N SER A 104 19.28 10.17 -5.75
CA SER A 104 19.23 10.25 -4.30
C SER A 104 18.03 11.07 -3.83
N TYR A 105 17.71 10.96 -2.54
CA TYR A 105 16.68 11.76 -1.89
C TYR A 105 16.86 13.27 -2.16
N GLU A 106 18.05 13.81 -1.92
CA GLU A 106 18.35 15.22 -2.14
C GLU A 106 18.30 15.61 -3.63
N ASP A 107 18.82 14.76 -4.51
CA ASP A 107 18.84 15.00 -5.95
C ASP A 107 17.41 15.07 -6.51
N CYS A 108 16.52 14.16 -6.11
CA CYS A 108 15.12 14.17 -6.55
C CYS A 108 14.36 15.41 -6.06
N LYS A 109 14.58 15.84 -4.82
CA LYS A 109 13.96 17.07 -4.30
C LYS A 109 14.54 18.31 -4.98
N GLY A 110 15.84 18.33 -5.26
CA GLY A 110 16.50 19.41 -5.99
C GLY A 110 16.02 19.53 -7.44
N ALA A 111 15.89 18.41 -8.15
CA ALA A 111 15.45 18.36 -9.53
C ALA A 111 13.99 18.78 -9.72
N THR A 112 13.12 18.45 -8.76
CA THR A 112 11.67 18.70 -8.87
C THR A 112 11.22 19.97 -8.16
N GLY A 113 11.94 20.41 -7.12
CA GLY A 113 11.47 21.45 -6.19
C GLY A 113 10.26 21.02 -5.35
N ARG A 114 9.94 19.73 -5.32
CA ARG A 114 8.72 19.16 -4.71
C ARG A 114 9.07 18.13 -3.64
N LYS A 115 8.05 17.70 -2.89
CA LYS A 115 8.11 16.65 -1.87
C LYS A 115 7.30 15.44 -2.32
N GLY A 116 7.74 14.25 -1.93
CA GLY A 116 6.94 13.02 -2.02
C GLY A 116 6.31 12.65 -0.68
N PHE A 117 6.08 13.61 0.22
CA PHE A 117 5.59 13.34 1.57
C PHE A 117 4.50 14.33 1.97
N ASN A 118 3.46 13.81 2.62
CA ASN A 118 2.42 14.64 3.24
C ASN A 118 1.92 14.10 4.59
N VAL A 119 1.77 12.78 4.73
CA VAL A 119 1.25 12.14 5.94
C VAL A 119 2.23 11.05 6.40
N PRO A 120 2.59 11.00 7.70
CA PRO A 120 3.35 9.89 8.27
C PRO A 120 2.63 8.55 8.09
N MET A 121 3.37 7.49 7.78
CA MET A 121 2.79 6.20 7.40
C MET A 121 3.62 5.02 7.91
N ASN A 122 2.92 3.98 8.38
CA ASN A 122 3.48 2.64 8.57
C ASN A 122 2.70 1.62 7.74
N ILE A 123 3.38 0.59 7.24
CA ILE A 123 2.75 -0.62 6.68
C ILE A 123 3.21 -1.82 7.52
N ALA A 124 2.29 -2.58 8.08
CA ALA A 124 2.60 -3.74 8.91
C ALA A 124 1.81 -4.99 8.45
N PRO A 125 2.49 -6.11 8.14
CA PRO A 125 1.80 -7.38 7.95
C PRO A 125 1.24 -7.88 9.29
N LYS A 126 -0.01 -8.31 9.32
CA LYS A 126 -0.70 -8.82 10.52
C LYS A 126 -0.34 -10.27 10.83
N GLN A 127 0.11 -11.01 9.82
CA GLN A 127 0.60 -12.38 9.91
C GLN A 127 1.80 -12.56 8.98
N ASN A 128 2.48 -13.70 9.05
CA ASN A 128 3.60 -14.06 8.17
C ASN A 128 4.85 -13.16 8.27
N ALA A 129 4.87 -12.21 9.20
CA ALA A 129 6.04 -11.40 9.49
C ALA A 129 7.23 -12.31 9.85
N ASN A 130 8.35 -12.13 9.15
CA ASN A 130 9.56 -12.93 9.31
C ASN A 130 10.79 -12.09 9.69
N GLY A 131 10.60 -10.79 9.92
CA GLY A 131 11.67 -9.85 10.29
C GLY A 131 12.68 -9.57 9.18
N ARG A 132 12.47 -10.11 7.97
CA ARG A 132 13.30 -9.91 6.78
C ARG A 132 12.52 -9.14 5.72
N ASN A 133 12.09 -9.82 4.65
CA ASN A 133 11.30 -9.19 3.58
C ASN A 133 9.87 -8.91 4.03
N CYS A 134 9.22 -9.83 4.73
CA CYS A 134 7.88 -9.63 5.26
C CYS A 134 8.01 -9.02 6.66
N ARG A 135 7.95 -7.69 6.75
CA ARG A 135 8.12 -6.93 8.00
C ARG A 135 7.39 -5.60 7.97
N GLN A 136 7.31 -4.94 9.12
CA GLN A 136 6.83 -3.56 9.18
C GLN A 136 7.79 -2.60 8.48
N LEU A 137 7.20 -1.63 7.75
CA LEU A 137 7.87 -0.47 7.17
C LEU A 137 7.41 0.80 7.88
N VAL A 138 8.37 1.68 8.16
CA VAL A 138 8.13 2.90 8.95
C VAL A 138 8.61 4.13 8.19
N CYS A 139 7.71 5.10 8.03
CA CYS A 139 8.03 6.39 7.45
C CYS A 139 7.31 7.54 8.18
N PRO A 140 7.92 8.10 9.24
CA PRO A 140 7.28 9.07 10.10
C PRO A 140 7.42 10.53 9.64
N ALA A 141 8.36 10.86 8.74
CA ALA A 141 8.67 12.25 8.38
C ALA A 141 9.31 12.38 6.99
N ASP A 142 9.20 13.56 6.35
CA ASP A 142 9.93 13.91 5.12
C ASP A 142 11.45 14.06 5.39
N ASP A 143 12.10 12.96 5.74
CA ASP A 143 13.51 12.85 6.14
C ASP A 143 14.03 11.46 5.76
N LYS A 144 15.20 11.39 5.10
CA LYS A 144 15.74 10.14 4.58
C LYS A 144 16.16 9.14 5.66
N TRP A 145 16.49 9.60 6.86
CA TRP A 145 16.93 8.72 7.95
C TRP A 145 15.73 8.21 8.73
N ALA A 146 14.76 9.09 9.00
CA ALA A 146 13.53 8.71 9.67
C ALA A 146 12.67 7.79 8.79
N CYS A 147 12.63 8.01 7.47
CA CYS A 147 11.96 7.17 6.48
C CYS A 147 12.92 6.26 5.70
N ALA A 148 13.88 5.62 6.37
CA ALA A 148 14.87 4.76 5.69
C ALA A 148 14.27 3.52 4.99
N ASP A 149 13.06 3.12 5.38
CA ASP A 149 12.30 2.02 4.77
C ASP A 149 11.61 2.41 3.46
N ALA A 150 11.44 3.71 3.19
CA ALA A 150 10.74 4.19 2.01
C ALA A 150 11.69 4.35 0.82
N TYR A 151 11.15 4.19 -0.39
CA TYR A 151 11.78 4.62 -1.63
C TYR A 151 12.09 6.11 -1.61
N HIS A 152 13.34 6.49 -1.87
CA HIS A 152 13.76 7.90 -1.94
C HIS A 152 13.99 8.41 -3.36
N PHE A 153 14.26 7.51 -4.30
CA PHE A 153 14.52 7.82 -5.72
C PHE A 153 14.16 6.59 -6.59
N PRO A 154 13.97 6.75 -7.92
CA PRO A 154 13.43 5.69 -8.77
C PRO A 154 14.22 4.38 -8.82
N ALA A 155 15.55 4.45 -8.71
CA ALA A 155 16.43 3.29 -8.76
C ALA A 155 16.81 2.72 -7.38
N ASP A 156 16.13 3.16 -6.32
CA ASP A 156 16.29 2.60 -4.98
C ASP A 156 15.76 1.15 -4.93
N THR A 157 16.13 0.38 -3.91
CA THR A 157 15.65 -1.00 -3.74
C THR A 157 15.09 -1.16 -2.34
N LYS A 158 13.79 -0.94 -2.21
CA LYS A 158 13.04 -0.93 -0.94
C LYS A 158 11.75 -1.73 -1.00
N THR A 159 11.52 -2.50 -2.06
CA THR A 159 10.35 -3.39 -2.15
C THR A 159 10.47 -4.53 -1.14
N HIS A 160 9.35 -4.81 -0.49
CA HIS A 160 9.16 -5.90 0.45
C HIS A 160 8.10 -6.88 -0.07
N ASP A 161 8.10 -8.11 0.47
CA ASP A 161 7.14 -9.12 0.06
C ASP A 161 6.72 -10.03 1.23
N CYS A 162 5.44 -10.38 1.23
CA CYS A 162 4.83 -11.42 2.04
C CYS A 162 4.04 -12.38 1.13
N PRO A 163 3.62 -13.57 1.62
CA PRO A 163 2.60 -14.35 0.92
C PRO A 163 1.35 -13.50 0.63
N ASP A 164 0.73 -13.67 -0.54
CA ASP A 164 -0.42 -12.88 -1.00
C ASP A 164 -1.69 -12.97 -0.12
N TRP A 165 -1.80 -14.01 0.70
CA TRP A 165 -2.85 -14.15 1.72
C TRP A 165 -2.54 -13.44 3.04
N THR A 166 -1.46 -12.66 3.11
CA THR A 166 -1.13 -11.82 4.27
C THR A 166 -2.06 -10.61 4.34
N GLU A 167 -2.68 -10.36 5.49
CA GLU A 167 -3.39 -9.10 5.72
C GLU A 167 -2.41 -8.02 6.16
N PHE A 168 -2.64 -6.77 5.74
CA PHE A 168 -1.79 -5.63 6.10
C PHE A 168 -2.60 -4.54 6.80
N ASP A 169 -1.95 -3.84 7.73
CA ASP A 169 -2.41 -2.57 8.25
C ASP A 169 -1.54 -1.44 7.66
N VAL A 170 -2.20 -0.46 7.04
CA VAL A 170 -1.61 0.82 6.62
C VAL A 170 -2.08 1.88 7.59
N VAL A 171 -1.18 2.38 8.42
CA VAL A 171 -1.51 3.31 9.51
C VAL A 171 -1.05 4.72 9.13
N PHE A 172 -2.01 5.65 9.01
CA PHE A 172 -1.74 7.07 8.87
C PHE A 172 -1.55 7.72 10.24
N CYS A 173 -0.53 8.58 10.37
CA CYS A 173 -0.11 9.21 11.63
C CYS A 173 0.13 8.21 12.78
N PRO A 174 0.98 7.18 12.60
CA PRO A 174 1.24 6.20 13.65
C PRO A 174 1.74 6.87 14.93
N GLY A 175 1.10 6.56 16.06
CA GLY A 175 1.38 7.21 17.35
C GLY A 175 0.50 8.43 17.66
N GLY A 176 -0.47 8.75 16.79
CA GLY A 176 -1.49 9.75 17.03
C GLY A 176 -1.20 11.12 16.41
N PRO A 177 -2.00 12.16 16.76
CA PRO A 177 -1.82 13.52 16.27
C PRO A 177 -0.45 14.08 16.69
N GLY A 178 0.52 14.07 15.76
CA GLY A 178 1.91 14.50 16.00
C GLY A 178 2.92 13.37 16.25
N GLY A 179 2.55 12.10 16.03
CA GLY A 179 3.37 10.94 16.38
C GLY A 179 4.56 10.65 15.45
N ASN A 180 5.77 10.70 16.02
CA ASN A 180 6.93 9.90 15.59
C ASN A 180 6.65 8.42 15.95
N GLY A 181 5.91 7.71 15.10
CA GLY A 181 5.53 6.30 15.29
C GLY A 181 6.65 5.26 15.16
N GLY A 182 7.89 5.62 15.51
CA GLY A 182 9.08 4.76 15.50
C GLY A 182 9.13 3.76 16.66
N GLY A 183 7.99 3.22 17.07
CA GLY A 183 7.89 2.21 18.12
C GLY A 183 7.90 0.81 17.51
N GLY A 184 9.08 0.31 17.17
CA GLY A 184 9.28 -1.07 16.76
C GLY A 184 8.77 -2.05 17.83
N VAL A 185 8.08 -3.09 17.36
CA VAL A 185 7.79 -4.29 18.13
C VAL A 185 9.13 -4.88 18.60
N LYS A 186 9.27 -5.03 19.92
CA LYS A 186 10.30 -5.90 20.53
C LYS A 186 9.89 -7.35 20.38
#